data_AF-A0AA38F7Z0-F1
#
_entry.id   AF-A0AA38F7Z0-F1
#
_cell.length_a   1.000
_cell.length_b   1.000
_cell.length_c   1.000
_cell.angle_alpha   90.00
_cell.angle_beta   90.00
_cell.angle_gamma   90.00
#
_symmetry.space_group_name_H-M   'P 1'
#
loop_
_entity.id
_entity.type
_entity.pdbx_description
1 polymer ?
#
loop_
_entity_poly.entity_id
_entity_poly.type
_entity_poly.pdbx_seq_one_letter_code
_entity_poly.pdbx_strand_id
1 'polypeptide(L)'
;MDGARDSEIAMGAYKPLHTYMDVSPQGKIHGFIISLWYEHMGILLDDFLHPNNTQCMGVVNEIGEKIWNEFISEEGLDMRNLTAHLMSSPVQ
;
A
#
# COMPACT_ATOMS: atom_id res chain seq x y z
N MET A 1 19.90 3.95 8.06
CA MET A 1 20.60 4.64 6.96
C MET A 1 21.84 5.38 7.48
N ASP A 2 22.65 4.73 8.31
CA ASP A 2 23.76 5.40 9.01
C ASP A 2 25.02 5.54 8.13
N GLY A 3 25.20 4.64 7.15
CA GLY A 3 26.37 4.62 6.26
C GLY A 3 27.66 4.15 6.94
N ALA A 4 27.77 4.25 8.26
CA ALA A 4 28.90 3.78 9.07
C ALA A 4 28.60 2.53 9.91
N ARG A 5 27.41 1.94 9.75
CA ARG A 5 27.01 0.65 10.33
C ARG A 5 27.07 -0.43 9.25
N ASP A 6 25.91 -0.82 8.72
CA ASP A 6 25.83 -1.85 7.70
C ASP A 6 26.00 -1.27 6.29
N SER A 7 26.52 -2.10 5.39
CA SER A 7 26.65 -1.75 3.97
C SER A 7 25.33 -1.99 3.24
N GLU A 8 24.80 -0.95 2.61
CA GLU A 8 23.55 -0.98 1.86
C GLU A 8 23.78 -0.51 0.42
N ILE A 9 22.97 -0.99 -0.53
CA ILE A 9 22.96 -0.52 -1.93
C ILE A 9 21.52 -0.32 -2.40
N ALA A 10 21.25 0.80 -3.08
CA ALA A 10 19.93 1.13 -3.60
C ALA A 10 20.01 1.68 -5.03
N MET A 11 18.95 1.50 -5.80
CA MET A 11 18.79 2.05 -7.15
C MET A 11 17.55 2.94 -7.23
N GLY A 12 17.74 4.17 -7.68
CA GLY A 12 16.66 5.11 -7.98
C GLY A 12 16.51 5.28 -9.48
N ALA A 13 15.29 5.08 -10.01
CA ALA A 13 15.00 5.28 -11.42
C ALA A 13 13.56 5.79 -11.61
N TYR A 14 13.34 6.56 -12.67
CA TYR A 14 12.02 7.01 -13.10
C TYR A 14 11.87 6.85 -14.63
N LYS A 15 10.64 6.92 -15.14
CA LYS A 15 10.37 6.91 -16.58
C LYS A 15 10.10 8.34 -17.04
N PRO A 16 10.96 8.96 -17.89
CA PRO A 16 10.81 10.35 -18.30
C PRO A 16 9.43 10.68 -18.92
N LEU A 17 8.87 9.76 -19.70
CA LEU A 17 7.55 9.91 -20.35
C LEU A 17 6.35 9.64 -19.42
N HIS A 18 6.57 9.22 -18.18
CA HIS A 18 5.52 8.96 -17.18
C HIS A 18 5.82 9.76 -15.92
N THR A 19 5.86 11.09 -16.07
CA THR A 19 6.06 12.05 -14.98
C THR A 19 4.89 13.02 -14.90
N TYR A 20 4.68 13.60 -13.72
CA TYR A 20 3.59 14.55 -13.42
C TYR A 20 3.64 15.87 -14.22
N MET A 21 4.61 16.07 -15.12
CA MET A 21 4.73 17.31 -15.90
C MET A 21 3.78 17.35 -17.11
N ASP A 22 3.47 16.22 -17.74
CA ASP A 22 2.71 16.19 -19.01
C ASP A 22 1.51 15.21 -19.02
N VAL A 23 1.52 14.16 -18.19
CA VAL A 23 0.47 13.12 -18.13
C VAL A 23 0.35 12.58 -16.70
N SER A 24 -0.81 12.07 -16.31
CA SER A 24 -0.90 11.23 -15.10
C SER A 24 0.14 10.10 -15.22
N PRO A 25 1.03 9.89 -14.22
CA PRO A 25 2.18 9.00 -14.35
C PRO A 25 1.80 7.52 -14.24
N GLN A 26 0.89 7.06 -15.11
CA GLN A 26 0.34 5.70 -15.17
C GLN A 26 1.27 4.71 -15.89
N GLY A 27 2.58 4.82 -15.65
CA GLY A 27 3.58 3.90 -16.20
C GLY A 27 3.76 2.63 -15.37
N LYS A 28 4.84 1.88 -15.63
CA LYS A 28 5.17 0.65 -14.90
C LYS A 28 5.26 0.83 -13.37
N ILE A 29 5.73 1.99 -12.91
CA ILE A 29 5.84 2.30 -11.47
C ILE A 29 4.44 2.37 -10.85
N HIS A 30 3.51 3.10 -11.48
CA HIS A 30 2.12 3.18 -11.01
C HIS A 30 1.45 1.82 -11.03
N GLY A 31 1.58 1.05 -12.11
CA GLY A 31 1.04 -0.32 -12.17
C GLY A 31 1.60 -1.23 -11.07
N PHE A 32 2.89 -1.12 -10.75
CA PHE A 32 3.51 -1.86 -9.66
C PHE A 32 2.95 -1.44 -8.28
N ILE A 33 2.77 -0.14 -8.04
CA ILE A 33 2.13 0.37 -6.81
C ILE A 33 0.71 -0.18 -6.67
N ILE A 34 -0.11 -0.09 -7.73
CA ILE A 34 -1.49 -0.60 -7.71
C ILE A 34 -1.52 -2.13 -7.50
N SER A 35 -0.57 -2.87 -8.07
CA SER A 35 -0.44 -4.31 -7.83
C SER A 35 -0.15 -4.64 -6.37
N LEU A 36 0.74 -3.89 -5.71
CA LEU A 36 1.01 -4.06 -4.28
C LEU A 36 -0.21 -3.70 -3.43
N TRP A 37 -0.92 -2.64 -3.80
CA TRP A 37 -2.15 -2.24 -3.11
C TRP A 37 -3.21 -3.35 -3.21
N TYR A 38 -3.38 -3.95 -4.39
CA TYR A 38 -4.27 -5.09 -4.56
C TYR A 38 -3.83 -6.31 -3.74
N GLU A 39 -2.54 -6.65 -3.76
CA GLU A 39 -1.99 -7.77 -2.98
C GLU A 39 -2.27 -7.59 -1.49
N HIS A 40 -2.11 -6.37 -0.96
CA HIS A 40 -2.27 -6.10 0.46
C HIS A 40 -3.70 -5.86 0.89
N MET A 41 -4.56 -5.27 0.05
CA MET A 41 -5.94 -4.92 0.42
C MET A 41 -7.00 -5.84 -0.17
N GLY A 42 -6.64 -6.74 -1.08
CA GLY A 42 -7.56 -7.70 -1.72
C GLY A 42 -8.57 -7.06 -2.67
N ILE A 43 -8.54 -5.74 -2.86
CA ILE A 43 -9.51 -4.98 -3.66
C ILE A 43 -8.83 -3.94 -4.54
N LEU A 44 -9.52 -3.51 -5.59
CA LEU A 44 -9.14 -2.38 -6.42
C LEU A 44 -10.27 -1.35 -6.42
N LEU A 45 -9.93 -0.11 -6.11
CA LEU A 45 -10.86 1.03 -6.09
C LEU A 45 -10.27 2.17 -6.92
N ASP A 46 -11.13 2.95 -7.58
CA ASP A 46 -10.71 4.10 -8.37
C ASP A 46 -10.01 5.17 -7.51
N ASP A 47 -10.37 5.26 -6.23
CA ASP A 47 -9.69 6.13 -5.26
C ASP A 47 -8.17 5.87 -5.21
N PHE A 48 -7.73 4.62 -5.41
CA PHE A 48 -6.31 4.25 -5.38
C PHE A 48 -5.50 4.83 -6.54
N LEU A 49 -6.16 5.31 -7.60
CA LEU A 49 -5.52 6.05 -8.68
C LEU A 49 -5.07 7.46 -8.23
N HIS A 50 -5.58 7.93 -7.09
CA HIS A 50 -5.34 9.25 -6.52
C HIS A 50 -4.90 9.16 -5.05
N PRO A 51 -3.72 8.56 -4.76
CA PRO A 51 -3.26 8.33 -3.38
C PRO A 51 -2.95 9.62 -2.60
N ASN A 52 -2.87 10.76 -3.27
CA ASN A 52 -2.72 12.07 -2.65
C ASN A 52 -4.05 12.66 -2.13
N ASN A 53 -5.19 12.04 -2.46
CA ASN A 53 -6.50 12.46 -1.95
C ASN A 53 -6.71 11.93 -0.51
N THR A 54 -7.22 12.79 0.36
CA THR A 54 -7.59 12.40 1.73
C THR A 54 -8.66 11.30 1.76
N GLN A 55 -9.57 11.29 0.77
CA GLN A 55 -10.56 10.22 0.62
C GLN A 55 -9.88 8.85 0.39
N CYS A 56 -8.90 8.78 -0.51
CA CYS A 56 -8.16 7.55 -0.76
C CYS A 56 -7.49 7.05 0.52
N MET A 57 -6.83 7.94 1.27
CA MET A 57 -6.19 7.56 2.53
C MET A 57 -7.20 7.17 3.62
N GLY A 58 -8.39 7.78 3.63
CA GLY A 58 -9.49 7.38 4.50
C GLY A 58 -9.90 5.92 4.26
N VAL A 59 -10.09 5.53 3.00
CA VAL A 59 -10.41 4.15 2.62
C VAL A 59 -9.30 3.18 3.00
N VAL A 60 -8.04 3.52 2.74
CA VAL A 60 -6.88 2.68 3.11
C VAL A 60 -6.84 2.44 4.63
N ASN A 61 -7.08 3.48 5.42
CA ASN A 61 -7.11 3.37 6.88
C ASN A 61 -8.30 2.53 7.37
N GLU A 62 -9.49 2.72 6.80
CA GLU A 62 -10.68 1.90 7.13
C GLU A 62 -10.44 0.42 6.85
N ILE A 63 -9.80 0.10 5.73
CA ILE A 63 -9.39 -1.27 5.39
C ILE A 63 -8.40 -1.82 6.43
N GLY A 64 -7.36 -1.04 6.77
CA GLY A 64 -6.36 -1.43 7.76
C GLY A 64 -6.94 -1.70 9.15
N GLU A 65 -7.87 -0.86 9.61
CA GLU A 65 -8.57 -1.04 10.89
C GLU A 65 -9.49 -2.25 10.85
N LYS A 66 -10.22 -2.46 9.75
CA LYS A 66 -11.11 -3.61 9.61
C LYS A 66 -10.32 -4.92 9.68
N ILE A 67 -9.24 -5.04 8.90
CA ILE A 67 -8.42 -6.26 8.87
C ILE A 67 -7.70 -6.46 10.20
N TRP A 68 -7.25 -5.39 10.87
CA TRP A 68 -6.70 -5.48 12.23
C TRP A 68 -7.73 -6.09 13.20
N ASN A 69 -8.98 -5.61 13.17
CA ASN A 69 -10.05 -6.15 14.02
C ASN A 69 -10.38 -7.62 13.67
N GLU A 70 -10.38 -8.00 12.39
CA GLU A 70 -10.51 -9.40 11.95
C GLU A 70 -9.37 -10.26 12.52
N PHE A 71 -8.13 -9.77 12.43
CA PHE A 71 -6.93 -10.47 12.88
C PHE A 71 -6.92 -10.74 14.39
N ILE A 72 -7.36 -9.78 15.21
CA ILE A 72 -7.39 -9.95 16.67
C ILE A 72 -8.66 -10.64 17.18
N SER A 73 -9.65 -10.89 16.31
CA SER A 73 -10.88 -11.59 16.67
C SER A 73 -10.63 -13.09 16.91
N GLU A 74 -11.53 -13.76 17.61
CA GLU A 74 -11.47 -15.22 17.80
C GLU A 74 -11.54 -15.98 16.44
N GLU A 75 -12.21 -15.41 15.44
CA GLU A 75 -12.31 -15.94 14.07
C GLU A 75 -10.99 -15.80 13.28
N GLY A 76 -10.13 -14.84 13.68
CA GLY A 76 -8.80 -14.61 13.12
C GLY A 76 -7.75 -15.67 13.50
N LEU A 77 -8.07 -16.59 14.42
CA LEU A 77 -7.19 -17.71 14.79
C LEU A 77 -6.91 -18.65 13.61
N ASP A 78 -7.82 -18.74 12.64
CA ASP A 78 -7.56 -19.38 11.35
C ASP A 78 -7.19 -18.30 10.33
N MET A 79 -5.88 -18.07 10.15
CA MET A 79 -5.34 -17.06 9.23
C MET A 79 -5.84 -17.19 7.79
N ARG A 80 -6.40 -18.35 7.41
CA ARG A 80 -7.03 -18.55 6.09
C ARG A 80 -8.32 -17.75 5.90
N ASN A 81 -8.87 -17.20 6.98
CA ASN A 81 -10.10 -16.40 6.95
C ASN A 81 -9.83 -14.89 6.77
N LEU A 82 -8.58 -14.45 6.84
CA LEU A 82 -8.25 -13.04 6.60
C LEU A 82 -8.53 -12.69 5.14
N THR A 83 -9.28 -11.60 4.95
CA THR A 83 -9.69 -11.16 3.63
C THR A 83 -8.58 -10.42 2.86
N ALA A 84 -7.56 -9.95 3.57
CA ALA A 84 -6.44 -9.16 3.07
C ALA A 84 -5.32 -9.07 4.12
N HIS A 85 -4.21 -8.40 3.80
CA HIS A 85 -2.98 -8.40 4.61
C HIS A 85 -2.57 -7.01 5.15
N LEU A 86 -3.19 -5.93 4.68
CA LEU A 86 -2.92 -4.59 5.19
C LEU A 86 -3.57 -4.41 6.56
N MET A 87 -2.79 -4.11 7.59
CA MET A 87 -3.30 -3.85 8.93
C MET A 87 -2.74 -2.53 9.46
N SER A 88 -3.55 -1.82 10.23
CA SER A 88 -3.05 -0.69 11.01
C SER A 88 -1.96 -1.16 11.96
N SER A 89 -0.85 -0.42 12.02
CA SER A 89 0.22 -0.71 12.98
C SER A 89 -0.33 -0.49 14.40
N PRO A 90 -0.13 -1.42 15.35
CA PRO A 90 -0.68 -1.34 16.69
C PRO A 90 0.15 -0.41 17.59
N VAL A 91 0.22 0.86 17.21
CA VAL A 91 0.84 1.92 18.02
C VAL A 91 -0.25 2.64 18.81
N GLN A 92 0.08 2.97 20.06
CA GLN A 92 -0.78 3.71 20.97
C GLN A 92 -0.51 5.21 20.89
#